data_AF-A0A6A5TKI9-F1
#
_entry.id   AF-A0A6A5TKI9-F1
#
_cell.length_a   1.000
_cell.length_b   1.000
_cell.length_c   1.000
_cell.angle_alpha   90.00
_cell.angle_beta   90.00
_cell.angle_gamma   90.00
#
_symmetry.space_group_name_H-M   'P 1'
#
loop_
_entity.id
_entity.type
_entity.pdbx_description
1 polymer ?
#
loop_
_entity_poly.entity_id
_entity_poly.type
_entity_poly.pdbx_seq_one_letter_code
_entity_poly.pdbx_strand_id
1 'polypeptide(L)'
;MASVLLTPVLEGVIVQHSGSEKPAITPFNIPHSRSVHGNTFLLGLKLEPSSQTISINEAVKLVDEQAGTLKELLGKHGAILFRNFPIKFTTDFQAFVRAFKLPNPHHEVGLSGKRTTVTDDVKTANEEPPDVKFSYHSGYGGSAHFPGILFFYSQIAKGEWQSNGALQVVQKLPAIRKIASTGKPIFFNGFVSVYGRARDNHALEAPYKGDDEKYHFPTTYGDGLGIPIKYLERLLKLSDEIGFLVPWEESHVSLIDNFTVQHARSPWVGKRSLLASLWDGHGQFLTS
;
A
#
# COMPACT_ATOMS: atom_id res chain seq x y z
N MET A 1 42.25 -4.08 31.94
CA MET A 1 41.56 -5.23 31.34
C MET A 1 41.35 -4.95 29.87
N ALA A 2 41.52 -6.00 29.05
CA ALA A 2 41.55 -5.95 27.60
C ALA A 2 40.16 -5.93 26.96
N SER A 3 40.03 -5.14 25.88
CA SER A 3 39.25 -5.32 24.63
C SER A 3 37.71 -5.51 24.71
N VAL A 4 36.85 -5.11 23.77
CA VAL A 4 36.95 -4.91 22.30
C VAL A 4 35.95 -3.82 21.86
N LEU A 5 36.38 -2.92 20.96
CA LEU A 5 35.53 -2.10 20.10
C LEU A 5 35.14 -2.93 18.86
N LEU A 6 33.85 -3.09 18.59
CA LEU A 6 33.34 -3.55 17.30
C LEU A 6 32.42 -2.47 16.73
N THR A 7 32.98 -1.64 15.86
CA THR A 7 32.22 -0.83 14.90
C THR A 7 31.96 -1.69 13.66
N PRO A 8 30.74 -1.75 13.12
CA PRO A 8 30.53 -2.23 11.76
C PRO A 8 31.13 -1.19 10.80
N VAL A 9 32.02 -1.68 9.95
CA VAL A 9 32.67 -0.96 8.85
C VAL A 9 31.60 -0.53 7.83
N LEU A 10 31.29 0.78 7.80
CA LEU A 10 30.69 1.48 6.66
C LEU A 10 31.81 1.78 5.65
N GLU A 11 32.40 0.76 5.04
CA GLU A 11 33.23 0.95 3.83
C GLU A 11 32.37 0.64 2.61
N GLY A 12 32.14 1.71 1.87
CA GLY A 12 31.17 1.88 0.82
C GLY A 12 30.83 3.36 0.82
N VAL A 13 31.86 4.18 0.60
CA VAL A 13 31.78 5.64 0.56
C VAL A 13 30.67 6.01 -0.42
N ILE A 14 29.50 6.41 0.09
CA ILE A 14 28.63 7.25 -0.72
C ILE A 14 29.35 8.59 -0.80
N VAL A 15 29.84 8.89 -1.98
CA VAL A 15 30.76 9.97 -2.24
C VAL A 15 30.16 11.31 -1.80
N GLN A 16 30.63 11.83 -0.67
CA GLN A 16 30.57 13.27 -0.41
C GLN A 16 31.63 13.91 -1.32
N HIS A 17 31.22 14.48 -2.44
CA HIS A 17 32.06 15.47 -3.11
C HIS A 17 32.11 16.70 -2.22
N SER A 18 33.24 16.89 -1.54
CA SER A 18 33.56 18.09 -0.78
C SER A 18 33.65 19.29 -1.73
N GLY A 19 32.57 20.06 -1.83
CA GLY A 19 32.51 21.30 -2.59
C GLY A 19 31.12 21.57 -3.16
N SER A 20 30.40 22.49 -2.51
CA SER A 20 29.05 23.01 -2.80
C SER A 20 27.88 22.01 -2.71
N GLU A 21 26.67 22.55 -2.52
CA GLU A 21 25.36 21.95 -2.20
C GLU A 21 24.86 20.88 -3.20
N LYS A 22 25.67 19.85 -3.49
CA LYS A 22 25.31 18.79 -4.42
C LYS A 22 24.38 17.76 -3.78
N PRO A 23 23.37 17.29 -4.51
CA PRO A 23 22.50 16.21 -4.04
C PRO A 23 23.30 14.92 -3.78
N ALA A 24 23.02 14.29 -2.64
CA ALA A 24 23.71 13.08 -2.20
C ALA A 24 22.70 12.02 -1.76
N ILE A 25 23.03 10.76 -2.05
CA ILE A 25 22.30 9.60 -1.52
C ILE A 25 22.88 9.31 -0.13
N THR A 26 22.07 9.34 0.92
CA THR A 26 22.55 9.11 2.29
C THR A 26 21.76 8.00 2.96
N PRO A 27 22.37 7.24 3.89
CA PRO A 27 21.62 6.28 4.68
C PRO A 27 20.65 6.98 5.64
N PHE A 28 19.52 6.34 5.91
CA PHE A 28 18.60 6.76 6.98
C PHE A 28 18.13 5.56 7.80
N ASN A 29 17.80 5.81 9.07
CA ASN A 29 17.30 4.76 9.93
C ASN A 29 15.84 4.42 9.61
N ILE A 30 15.56 3.13 9.38
CA ILE A 30 14.19 2.62 9.25
C ILE A 30 13.76 2.09 10.62
N PRO A 31 12.66 2.62 11.20
CA PRO A 31 12.10 2.07 12.44
C PRO A 31 11.86 0.57 12.33
N HIS A 32 12.24 -0.18 13.37
CA HIS A 32 12.13 -1.64 13.44
C HIS A 32 12.98 -2.45 12.43
N SER A 33 13.98 -1.83 11.80
CA SER A 33 15.01 -2.58 11.08
C SER A 33 15.80 -3.48 12.04
N ARG A 34 16.34 -4.60 11.54
CA ARG A 34 17.08 -5.62 12.31
C ARG A 34 18.45 -5.89 11.70
N SER A 35 19.37 -6.46 12.46
CA SER A 35 20.62 -6.97 11.91
C SER A 35 20.45 -8.43 11.46
N VAL A 36 20.90 -8.74 10.25
CA VAL A 36 20.92 -10.09 9.67
C VAL A 36 22.33 -10.33 9.14
N HIS A 37 23.00 -11.38 9.64
CA HIS A 37 24.40 -11.68 9.31
C HIS A 37 25.36 -10.49 9.48
N GLY A 38 25.13 -9.66 10.51
CA GLY A 38 25.95 -8.49 10.81
C GLY A 38 25.60 -7.23 9.99
N ASN A 39 24.61 -7.29 9.09
CA ASN A 39 24.20 -6.17 8.24
C ASN A 39 22.78 -5.71 8.56
N THR A 40 22.50 -4.41 8.46
CA THR A 40 21.14 -3.88 8.64
C THR A 40 20.21 -4.36 7.52
N PHE A 41 19.06 -4.90 7.88
CA PHE A 41 17.97 -5.27 6.98
C PHE A 41 16.68 -4.64 7.50
N LEU A 42 15.97 -3.79 6.75
CA LEU A 42 16.20 -3.25 5.41
C LEU A 42 17.21 -2.07 5.41
N LEU A 43 18.04 -1.90 4.38
CA LEU A 43 18.87 -0.68 4.24
C LEU A 43 18.02 0.47 3.70
N GLY A 44 17.96 1.59 4.41
CA GLY A 44 17.30 2.82 3.95
C GLY A 44 18.29 3.77 3.30
N LEU A 45 18.04 4.19 2.06
CA LEU A 45 18.76 5.25 1.36
C LEU A 45 17.79 6.38 0.97
N LYS A 46 18.15 7.63 1.23
CA LYS A 46 17.37 8.81 0.83
C LYS A 46 18.20 9.76 0.00
N LEU A 47 17.55 10.47 -0.90
CA LEU A 47 18.14 11.62 -1.55
C LEU A 47 17.93 12.84 -0.63
N GLU A 48 19.01 13.41 -0.11
CA GLU A 48 18.90 14.59 0.74
C GLU A 48 18.41 15.79 -0.07
N PRO A 49 17.51 16.63 0.49
CA PRO A 49 17.16 17.89 -0.15
C PRO A 49 18.42 18.76 -0.23
N SER A 50 18.84 19.12 -1.45
CA SER A 50 19.72 20.28 -1.62
C SER A 50 18.88 21.56 -1.48
N SER A 51 19.52 22.72 -1.43
CA SER A 51 18.89 24.04 -1.51
C SER A 51 18.03 24.23 -2.77
N GLN A 52 18.13 23.32 -3.75
CA GLN A 52 17.43 23.33 -5.04
C GLN A 52 16.64 22.04 -5.28
N THR A 53 15.50 22.15 -5.95
CA THR A 53 14.72 20.97 -6.37
C THR A 53 15.49 20.22 -7.46
N ILE A 54 15.93 19.00 -7.14
CA ILE A 54 16.56 18.08 -8.08
C ILE A 54 15.57 17.47 -9.07
N SER A 55 15.97 17.44 -10.33
CA SER A 55 15.22 16.79 -11.41
C SER A 55 15.39 15.26 -11.39
N ILE A 56 14.47 14.56 -12.05
CA ILE A 56 14.60 13.10 -12.25
C ILE A 56 15.88 12.74 -13.01
N ASN A 57 16.28 13.54 -14.01
CA ASN A 57 17.48 13.27 -14.79
C ASN A 57 18.76 13.36 -13.95
N GLU A 58 18.84 14.32 -13.03
CA GLU A 58 19.97 14.44 -12.10
C GLU A 58 19.98 13.30 -11.08
N ALA A 59 18.81 12.93 -10.54
CA ALA A 59 18.70 11.80 -9.62
C ALA A 59 19.08 10.47 -10.29
N VAL A 60 18.64 10.24 -11.53
CA VAL A 60 19.02 9.09 -12.37
C VAL A 60 20.51 9.08 -12.64
N LYS A 61 21.12 10.23 -12.94
CA LYS A 61 22.57 10.35 -13.15
C LYS A 61 23.37 9.97 -11.89
N LEU A 62 22.92 10.39 -10.71
CA LEU A 62 23.56 9.98 -9.45
C LEU A 62 23.49 8.47 -9.22
N VAL A 63 22.34 7.85 -9.50
CA VAL A 63 22.17 6.40 -9.41
C VAL A 63 23.07 5.69 -10.44
N ASP A 64 23.18 6.23 -11.65
CA ASP A 64 24.00 5.70 -12.73
C ASP A 64 25.50 5.70 -12.38
N GLU A 65 25.98 6.82 -11.81
CA GLU A 65 27.36 7.00 -11.35
C GLU A 65 27.68 6.08 -10.14
N GLN A 66 26.68 5.77 -9.31
CA GLN A 66 26.82 4.95 -8.10
C GLN A 66 26.31 3.51 -8.29
N ALA A 67 25.97 3.09 -9.52
CA ALA A 67 25.32 1.82 -9.78
C ALA A 67 26.13 0.62 -9.25
N GLY A 68 27.47 0.67 -9.35
CA GLY A 68 28.36 -0.35 -8.79
C GLY A 68 28.19 -0.49 -7.27
N THR A 69 28.37 0.61 -6.54
CA THR A 69 28.22 0.67 -5.08
C THR A 69 26.83 0.26 -4.62
N LEU A 70 25.76 0.70 -5.31
CA LEU A 70 24.39 0.34 -4.97
C LEU A 70 24.13 -1.17 -5.15
N LYS A 71 24.75 -1.80 -6.15
CA LYS A 71 24.68 -3.26 -6.34
C LYS A 71 25.45 -4.03 -5.27
N GLU A 72 26.61 -3.53 -4.84
CA GLU A 72 27.36 -4.10 -3.72
C GLU A 72 26.57 -4.01 -2.40
N LEU A 73 25.97 -2.84 -2.13
CA LEU A 73 25.09 -2.64 -0.98
C LEU A 73 23.87 -3.56 -1.05
N LEU A 74 23.28 -3.76 -2.23
CA LEU A 74 22.17 -4.71 -2.40
C LEU A 74 22.61 -6.13 -2.06
N GLY A 75 23.79 -6.56 -2.51
CA GLY A 75 24.36 -7.87 -2.17
C GLY A 75 24.59 -8.07 -0.67
N LYS A 76 25.02 -7.02 0.04
CA LYS A 76 25.30 -7.05 1.49
C LYS A 76 24.03 -6.99 2.35
N HIS A 77 23.05 -6.19 1.95
CA HIS A 77 21.88 -5.88 2.75
C HIS A 77 20.61 -6.61 2.31
N GLY A 78 20.62 -7.35 1.20
CA GLY A 78 19.50 -8.13 0.68
C GLY A 78 18.35 -7.32 0.07
N ALA A 79 18.09 -6.10 0.56
CA ALA A 79 17.14 -5.17 0.00
C ALA A 79 17.49 -3.72 0.37
N ILE A 80 17.05 -2.76 -0.46
CA ILE A 80 17.25 -1.32 -0.27
C ILE A 80 15.91 -0.59 -0.45
N LEU A 81 15.57 0.30 0.49
CA LEU A 81 14.46 1.24 0.38
C LEU A 81 14.98 2.63 -0.01
N PHE A 82 14.56 3.12 -1.18
CA PHE A 82 14.88 4.47 -1.65
C PHE A 82 13.76 5.45 -1.25
N ARG A 83 14.12 6.61 -0.69
CA ARG A 83 13.20 7.71 -0.35
C ARG A 83 13.62 9.03 -0.96
N ASN A 84 12.65 9.92 -1.17
CA ASN A 84 12.84 11.30 -1.64
C ASN A 84 13.44 11.45 -3.05
N PHE A 85 13.41 10.39 -3.87
CA PHE A 85 13.72 10.52 -5.29
C PHE A 85 12.53 11.17 -6.03
N PRO A 86 12.76 12.07 -6.99
CA PRO A 86 11.71 12.78 -7.72
C PRO A 86 11.04 11.91 -8.80
N ILE A 87 10.69 10.67 -8.47
CA ILE A 87 10.00 9.72 -9.35
C ILE A 87 8.49 9.98 -9.24
N LYS A 88 7.85 10.41 -10.33
CA LYS A 88 6.40 10.71 -10.36
C LYS A 88 5.66 9.84 -11.35
N PHE A 89 6.26 9.62 -12.52
CA PHE A 89 5.65 8.88 -13.63
C PHE A 89 6.29 7.50 -13.80
N THR A 90 5.62 6.61 -14.56
CA THR A 90 6.19 5.29 -14.91
C THR A 90 7.52 5.45 -15.67
N THR A 91 7.63 6.46 -16.53
CA THR A 91 8.86 6.74 -17.29
C THR A 91 10.02 7.14 -16.39
N ASP A 92 9.74 7.88 -15.29
CA ASP A 92 10.76 8.24 -14.29
C ASP A 92 11.27 6.98 -13.58
N PHE A 93 10.36 6.08 -13.24
CA PHE A 93 10.70 4.81 -12.60
C PHE A 93 11.49 3.90 -13.54
N GLN A 94 11.10 3.83 -14.82
CA GLN A 94 11.87 3.11 -15.83
C GLN A 94 13.29 3.68 -15.96
N ALA A 95 13.44 5.00 -16.03
CA ALA A 95 14.76 5.64 -16.08
C ALA A 95 15.60 5.33 -14.83
N PHE A 96 14.99 5.37 -13.65
CA PHE A 96 15.62 5.00 -12.38
C PHE A 96 16.09 3.53 -12.38
N VAL A 97 15.26 2.59 -12.86
CA VAL A 97 15.63 1.17 -12.94
C VAL A 97 16.79 0.96 -13.93
N ARG A 98 16.74 1.59 -15.11
CA ARG A 98 17.78 1.46 -16.14
C ARG A 98 19.14 2.01 -15.69
N ALA A 99 19.17 2.98 -14.77
CA ALA A 99 20.41 3.52 -14.20
C ALA A 99 21.28 2.47 -13.47
N PHE A 100 20.69 1.37 -12.98
CA PHE A 100 21.45 0.28 -12.36
C PHE A 100 22.30 -0.54 -13.35
N LYS A 101 22.09 -0.34 -14.66
CA LYS A 101 22.79 -1.05 -15.75
C LYS A 101 22.75 -2.57 -15.55
N LEU A 102 21.55 -3.08 -15.24
CA LEU A 102 21.32 -4.52 -15.17
C LEU A 102 21.32 -5.10 -16.60
N PRO A 103 21.86 -6.31 -16.80
CA PRO A 103 22.23 -6.80 -18.14
C PRO A 103 21.02 -6.99 -19.05
N ASN A 104 19.91 -7.54 -18.56
CA ASN A 104 18.70 -7.77 -19.35
C ASN A 104 17.45 -7.69 -18.45
N PRO A 105 16.30 -7.19 -18.96
CA PRO A 105 15.01 -7.40 -18.35
C PRO A 105 14.68 -8.90 -18.24
N HIS A 106 13.94 -9.29 -17.20
CA HIS A 106 13.55 -10.68 -17.05
C HIS A 106 12.46 -11.08 -18.05
N HIS A 107 12.74 -12.08 -18.87
CA HIS A 107 11.73 -12.69 -19.75
C HIS A 107 10.88 -13.68 -18.95
N GLU A 108 9.57 -13.44 -18.88
CA GLU A 108 8.66 -14.30 -18.11
C GLU A 108 8.39 -15.60 -18.87
N VAL A 109 8.78 -16.73 -18.29
CA VAL A 109 8.58 -18.07 -18.87
C VAL A 109 7.79 -18.92 -17.89
N GLY A 110 6.74 -19.60 -18.37
CA GLY A 110 5.90 -20.49 -17.57
C GLY A 110 4.78 -19.77 -16.83
N LEU A 111 4.47 -20.24 -15.62
CA LEU A 111 3.32 -19.77 -14.83
C LEU A 111 3.67 -18.49 -14.07
N SER A 112 3.46 -17.34 -14.71
CA SER A 112 3.58 -16.02 -14.08
C SER A 112 2.23 -15.56 -13.52
N GLY A 113 2.26 -14.75 -12.44
CA GLY A 113 1.07 -14.03 -11.98
C GLY A 113 0.54 -13.07 -13.06
N LYS A 114 -0.73 -12.69 -12.97
CA LYS A 114 -1.34 -11.72 -13.89
C LYS A 114 -0.69 -10.35 -13.70
N ARG A 115 -0.24 -9.77 -14.80
CA ARG A 115 0.45 -8.47 -14.85
C ARG A 115 0.14 -7.76 -16.16
N THR A 116 0.06 -6.45 -16.10
CA THR A 116 -0.09 -5.54 -17.23
C THR A 116 1.24 -4.85 -17.51
N THR A 117 1.73 -4.94 -18.75
CA THR A 117 2.91 -4.17 -19.19
C THR A 117 2.55 -2.70 -19.31
N VAL A 118 3.28 -1.84 -18.58
CA VAL A 118 3.07 -0.38 -18.59
C VAL A 118 4.11 0.30 -19.50
N THR A 119 5.37 -0.16 -19.47
CA THR A 119 6.43 0.17 -20.43
C THR A 119 7.32 -1.06 -20.66
N ASP A 120 8.29 -1.00 -21.60
CA ASP A 120 9.13 -2.15 -21.99
C ASP A 120 9.69 -2.98 -20.82
N ASP A 121 10.08 -2.31 -19.73
CA ASP A 121 10.74 -2.94 -18.56
C ASP A 121 9.95 -2.76 -17.25
N VAL A 122 8.72 -2.22 -17.31
CA VAL A 122 7.89 -1.97 -16.13
C VAL A 122 6.52 -2.59 -16.32
N LYS A 123 6.15 -3.45 -15.38
CA LYS A 123 4.86 -4.12 -15.30
C LYS A 123 4.20 -3.81 -13.97
N THR A 124 2.87 -3.95 -13.88
CA THR A 124 2.18 -3.95 -12.60
C THR A 124 2.72 -5.09 -11.72
N ALA A 125 2.70 -4.89 -10.39
CA ALA A 125 2.86 -6.00 -9.46
C ALA A 125 1.68 -6.97 -9.62
N ASN A 126 1.80 -8.19 -9.08
CA ASN A 126 0.78 -9.22 -9.21
C ASN A 126 -0.64 -8.67 -8.95
N GLU A 127 -1.54 -8.88 -9.91
CA GLU A 127 -2.90 -8.31 -9.94
C GLU A 127 -3.96 -9.24 -9.31
N GLU A 128 -3.54 -10.08 -8.35
CA GLU A 128 -4.49 -10.89 -7.58
C GLU A 128 -5.43 -9.99 -6.77
N PRO A 129 -6.65 -10.45 -6.46
CA PRO A 129 -7.64 -9.66 -5.73
C PRO A 129 -7.07 -9.13 -4.40
N PRO A 130 -7.47 -7.91 -3.97
CA PRO A 130 -6.89 -7.24 -2.81
C PRO A 130 -7.15 -7.94 -1.47
N ASP A 131 -8.10 -8.86 -1.43
CA ASP A 131 -8.45 -9.70 -0.28
C ASP A 131 -7.64 -11.01 -0.19
N VAL A 132 -6.88 -11.35 -1.24
CA VAL A 132 -6.02 -12.53 -1.25
C VAL A 132 -4.71 -12.25 -0.51
N LYS A 133 -4.47 -13.00 0.56
CA LYS A 133 -3.18 -12.98 1.26
C LYS A 133 -2.11 -13.64 0.41
N PHE A 134 -1.13 -12.84 -0.03
CA PHE A 134 0.10 -13.38 -0.59
C PHE A 134 1.06 -13.87 0.49
N SER A 135 1.35 -15.17 0.48
CA SER A 135 2.33 -15.77 1.40
C SER A 135 3.76 -15.41 0.99
N TYR A 136 4.69 -15.44 1.96
CA TYR A 136 6.11 -15.21 1.70
C TYR A 136 6.64 -16.21 0.65
N HIS A 137 7.32 -15.70 -0.38
CA HIS A 137 7.85 -16.50 -1.48
C HIS A 137 9.00 -15.75 -2.17
N SER A 138 9.81 -16.49 -2.93
CA SER A 138 10.73 -15.91 -3.93
C SER A 138 9.98 -15.78 -5.25
N GLY A 139 10.10 -14.63 -5.93
CA GLY A 139 9.50 -14.46 -7.26
C GLY A 139 9.99 -15.55 -8.21
N TYR A 140 9.07 -16.25 -8.88
CA TYR A 140 9.37 -17.41 -9.74
C TYR A 140 10.07 -18.58 -9.05
N GLY A 141 9.89 -18.78 -7.73
CA GLY A 141 10.57 -19.85 -6.98
C GLY A 141 10.33 -21.29 -7.47
N GLY A 142 9.30 -21.52 -8.31
CA GLY A 142 9.05 -22.81 -8.98
C GLY A 142 9.57 -22.92 -10.41
N SER A 143 10.26 -21.89 -10.93
CA SER A 143 10.76 -21.83 -12.31
C SER A 143 12.28 -22.04 -12.34
N ALA A 144 12.78 -22.72 -13.37
CA ALA A 144 14.22 -22.75 -13.67
C ALA A 144 14.74 -21.41 -14.24
N HIS A 145 13.82 -20.55 -14.68
CA HIS A 145 14.10 -19.20 -15.16
C HIS A 145 13.43 -18.18 -14.23
N PHE A 146 14.21 -17.57 -13.34
CA PHE A 146 13.74 -16.62 -12.31
C PHE A 146 14.54 -15.31 -12.34
N PRO A 147 13.95 -14.17 -11.90
CA PRO A 147 14.65 -12.90 -11.85
C PRO A 147 15.62 -12.87 -10.66
N GLY A 148 16.82 -12.31 -10.87
CA GLY A 148 17.79 -12.11 -9.79
C GLY A 148 17.54 -10.85 -8.94
N ILE A 149 16.85 -9.85 -9.49
CA ILE A 149 16.56 -8.57 -8.83
C ILE A 149 15.12 -8.16 -9.16
N LEU A 150 14.43 -7.58 -8.17
CA LEU A 150 13.09 -7.02 -8.31
C LEU A 150 13.09 -5.57 -7.84
N PHE A 151 12.38 -4.70 -8.56
CA PHE A 151 12.09 -3.34 -8.12
C PHE A 151 10.58 -3.18 -7.86
N PHE A 152 10.24 -2.50 -6.77
CA PHE A 152 8.87 -2.10 -6.47
C PHE A 152 8.80 -0.57 -6.38
N TYR A 153 7.82 0.01 -7.06
CA TYR A 153 7.55 1.45 -7.03
C TYR A 153 6.07 1.70 -6.75
N SER A 154 5.82 2.58 -5.79
CA SER A 154 4.47 3.01 -5.45
C SER A 154 4.13 4.29 -6.21
N GLN A 155 3.34 4.17 -7.29
CA GLN A 155 2.83 5.31 -8.07
C GLN A 155 1.81 6.16 -7.30
N ILE A 156 1.03 5.51 -6.43
CA ILE A 156 0.03 6.15 -5.59
C ILE A 156 0.18 5.59 -4.18
N ALA A 157 0.89 6.33 -3.33
CA ALA A 157 0.73 6.24 -1.89
C ALA A 157 0.36 7.64 -1.40
N LYS A 158 -0.93 7.95 -1.38
CA LYS A 158 -1.39 9.18 -0.72
C LYS A 158 -1.39 8.92 0.76
N GLY A 159 -0.35 9.38 1.45
CA GLY A 159 -0.38 9.40 2.89
C GLY A 159 0.30 10.61 3.50
N GLU A 160 -0.28 11.10 4.58
CA GLU A 160 0.19 12.24 5.36
C GLU A 160 0.65 11.75 6.73
N TRP A 161 1.89 12.06 7.07
CA TRP A 161 2.39 11.85 8.43
C TRP A 161 1.78 12.91 9.34
N GLN A 162 1.04 12.45 10.34
CA GLN A 162 0.46 13.28 11.37
C GLN A 162 1.56 13.70 12.36
N SER A 163 1.36 14.83 13.06
CA SER A 163 2.32 15.35 14.06
C SER A 163 2.61 14.39 15.22
N ASN A 164 1.72 13.41 15.46
CA ASN A 164 1.89 12.34 16.43
C ASN A 164 2.63 11.10 15.88
N GLY A 165 3.14 11.15 14.65
CA GLY A 165 3.87 10.06 14.01
C GLY A 165 3.01 8.99 13.34
N ALA A 166 1.68 9.14 13.31
CA ALA A 166 0.79 8.24 12.58
C ALA A 166 0.82 8.52 11.07
N LEU A 167 0.78 7.48 10.24
CA LEU A 167 0.61 7.62 8.79
C LEU A 167 -0.87 7.52 8.44
N GLN A 168 -1.46 8.61 7.95
CA GLN A 168 -2.80 8.59 7.35
C GLN A 168 -2.67 8.23 5.87
N VAL A 169 -3.49 7.32 5.35
CA VAL A 169 -3.54 7.00 3.91
C VAL A 169 -4.94 7.29 3.38
N VAL A 170 -5.04 8.03 2.28
CA VAL A 170 -6.34 8.43 1.68
C VAL A 170 -6.51 7.79 0.31
N GLN A 171 -7.52 6.95 0.17
CA GLN A 171 -7.89 6.33 -1.10
C GLN A 171 -9.22 6.91 -1.62
N LYS A 172 -9.23 7.32 -2.90
CA LYS A 172 -10.45 7.73 -3.59
C LYS A 172 -11.01 6.52 -4.34
N LEU A 173 -12.23 6.11 -4.00
CA LEU A 173 -12.90 4.95 -4.58
C LEU A 173 -14.27 5.33 -5.13
N PRO A 174 -14.73 4.70 -6.23
CA PRO A 174 -16.11 4.85 -6.68
C PRO A 174 -17.09 4.38 -5.60
N ALA A 175 -18.07 5.22 -5.26
CA ALA A 175 -19.13 4.85 -4.33
C ALA A 175 -20.10 3.81 -4.93
N ILE A 176 -20.31 3.89 -6.24
CA ILE A 176 -21.14 2.97 -7.02
C ILE A 176 -20.25 2.25 -8.04
N ARG A 177 -20.33 0.93 -8.08
CA ARG A 177 -19.58 0.05 -9.00
C ARG A 177 -20.56 -0.71 -9.90
N LYS A 178 -20.12 -1.23 -11.05
CA LYS A 178 -20.95 -2.10 -11.89
C LYS A 178 -20.44 -3.53 -11.85
N ILE A 179 -21.31 -4.50 -11.62
CA ILE A 179 -20.92 -5.92 -11.60
C ILE A 179 -20.78 -6.41 -13.04
N ALA A 180 -19.65 -7.03 -13.40
CA ALA A 180 -19.34 -7.45 -14.77
C ALA A 180 -20.36 -8.44 -15.34
N SER A 181 -20.84 -9.39 -14.52
CA SER A 181 -21.79 -10.42 -14.96
C SER A 181 -23.20 -9.89 -15.25
N THR A 182 -23.62 -8.78 -14.61
CA THR A 182 -25.00 -8.27 -14.73
C THR A 182 -25.08 -6.86 -15.31
N GLY A 183 -23.97 -6.13 -15.37
CA GLY A 183 -23.91 -4.71 -15.71
C GLY A 183 -24.58 -3.78 -14.70
N LYS A 184 -25.19 -4.31 -13.62
CA LYS A 184 -26.00 -3.53 -12.69
C LYS A 184 -25.12 -2.69 -11.76
N PRO A 185 -25.53 -1.45 -11.44
CA PRO A 185 -24.86 -0.64 -10.43
C PRO A 185 -25.12 -1.22 -9.04
N ILE A 186 -24.09 -1.22 -8.21
CA ILE A 186 -24.14 -1.64 -6.82
C ILE A 186 -23.42 -0.63 -5.92
N PHE A 187 -23.99 -0.38 -4.76
CA PHE A 187 -23.39 0.44 -3.72
C PHE A 187 -22.41 -0.42 -2.91
N PHE A 188 -21.16 -0.50 -3.38
CA PHE A 188 -20.11 -1.32 -2.77
C PHE A 188 -19.06 -0.44 -2.10
N ASN A 189 -19.29 -0.12 -0.83
CA ASN A 189 -18.41 0.69 0.02
C ASN A 189 -18.86 0.58 1.50
N GLY A 190 -18.05 1.13 2.42
CA GLY A 190 -18.32 1.14 3.86
C GLY A 190 -18.99 2.41 4.39
N PHE A 191 -19.52 3.31 3.55
CA PHE A 191 -20.00 4.64 3.97
C PHE A 191 -21.05 4.59 5.08
N VAL A 192 -22.01 3.67 4.98
CA VAL A 192 -23.09 3.49 5.98
C VAL A 192 -22.51 3.23 7.36
N SER A 193 -21.55 2.31 7.44
CA SER A 193 -20.93 1.91 8.71
C SER A 193 -20.03 2.98 9.29
N VAL A 194 -19.26 3.68 8.45
CA VAL A 194 -18.36 4.76 8.89
C VAL A 194 -19.16 5.94 9.42
N TYR A 195 -20.14 6.42 8.65
CA TYR A 195 -20.98 7.53 9.06
C TYR A 195 -21.86 7.18 10.26
N GLY A 196 -22.53 6.02 10.24
CA GLY A 196 -23.39 5.58 11.35
C GLY A 196 -22.62 5.50 12.67
N ARG A 197 -21.40 4.96 12.65
CA ARG A 197 -20.54 4.93 13.84
C ARG A 197 -20.16 6.32 14.32
N ALA A 198 -19.76 7.22 13.43
CA ALA A 198 -19.39 8.59 13.79
C ALA A 198 -20.60 9.34 14.39
N ARG A 199 -21.78 9.18 13.78
CA ARG A 199 -23.05 9.76 14.27
C ARG A 199 -23.38 9.26 15.68
N ASP A 200 -23.37 7.93 15.88
CA ASP A 200 -23.76 7.31 17.15
C ASP A 200 -22.78 7.61 18.29
N ASN A 201 -21.54 8.03 17.98
CA ASN A 201 -20.54 8.49 18.94
C ASN A 201 -20.41 10.02 19.02
N HIS A 202 -21.35 10.78 18.44
CA HIS A 202 -21.35 12.25 18.43
C HIS A 202 -20.08 12.89 17.82
N ALA A 203 -19.44 12.19 16.88
CA ALA A 203 -18.13 12.53 16.29
C ALA A 203 -18.25 13.12 14.87
N LEU A 204 -19.31 13.88 14.57
CA LEU A 204 -19.55 14.41 13.21
C LEU A 204 -18.86 15.75 12.92
N GLU A 205 -18.37 16.44 13.95
CA GLU A 205 -17.71 17.74 13.85
C GLU A 205 -16.26 17.66 14.34
N ALA A 206 -15.40 18.55 13.86
CA ALA A 206 -14.01 18.63 14.29
C ALA A 206 -13.93 18.79 15.83
N PRO A 207 -13.06 18.04 16.54
CA PRO A 207 -11.93 17.24 16.03
C PRO A 207 -12.28 15.80 15.61
N TYR A 208 -13.57 15.47 15.44
CA TYR A 208 -14.08 14.14 15.11
C TYR A 208 -13.73 13.07 16.15
N LYS A 209 -13.59 13.49 17.40
CA LYS A 209 -13.36 12.60 18.54
C LYS A 209 -14.73 12.24 19.14
N GLY A 210 -15.03 10.95 19.20
CA GLY A 210 -16.30 10.46 19.75
C GLY A 210 -16.26 10.25 21.26
N ASP A 211 -17.43 9.94 21.83
CA ASP A 211 -17.61 9.57 23.23
C ASP A 211 -16.80 8.33 23.64
N ASP A 212 -16.43 7.50 22.67
CA ASP A 212 -15.54 6.35 22.84
C ASP A 212 -14.05 6.71 22.91
N GLU A 213 -13.74 8.01 22.96
CA GLU A 213 -12.42 8.63 22.94
C GLU A 213 -11.60 8.35 21.67
N LYS A 214 -12.20 7.77 20.63
CA LYS A 214 -11.54 7.47 19.35
C LYS A 214 -11.82 8.56 18.33
N TYR A 215 -10.90 8.67 17.38
CA TYR A 215 -11.09 9.49 16.19
C TYR A 215 -11.92 8.73 15.16
N HIS A 216 -12.93 9.40 14.62
CA HIS A 216 -13.78 8.91 13.54
C HIS A 216 -13.51 9.72 12.28
N PHE A 217 -13.33 9.06 11.14
CA PHE A 217 -13.00 9.78 9.91
C PHE A 217 -14.22 10.50 9.34
N PRO A 218 -14.08 11.77 8.90
CA PRO A 218 -15.16 12.46 8.22
C PRO A 218 -15.51 11.76 6.90
N THR A 219 -16.79 11.79 6.55
CA THR A 219 -17.30 11.22 5.29
C THR A 219 -17.37 12.31 4.23
N THR A 220 -16.44 12.28 3.28
CA THR A 220 -16.29 13.31 2.23
C THR A 220 -16.46 12.73 0.83
N TYR A 221 -16.77 13.59 -0.12
CA TYR A 221 -16.65 13.30 -1.54
C TYR A 221 -15.19 13.05 -1.93
N GLY A 222 -15.00 12.53 -3.15
CA GLY A 222 -13.67 12.30 -3.70
C GLY A 222 -12.84 13.58 -3.88
N ASP A 223 -13.43 14.76 -3.87
CA ASP A 223 -12.73 16.06 -3.89
C ASP A 223 -12.40 16.59 -2.48
N GLY A 224 -12.86 15.91 -1.42
CA GLY A 224 -12.66 16.31 -0.03
C GLY A 224 -13.79 17.17 0.55
N LEU A 225 -14.78 17.57 -0.25
CA LEU A 225 -15.95 18.30 0.27
C LEU A 225 -16.80 17.38 1.15
N GLY A 226 -17.37 17.94 2.22
CA GLY A 226 -18.29 17.20 3.08
C GLY A 226 -19.53 16.73 2.32
N ILE A 227 -19.93 15.48 2.52
CA ILE A 227 -21.20 14.98 1.97
C ILE A 227 -22.33 15.56 2.85
N PRO A 228 -23.35 16.22 2.28
CA PRO A 228 -24.45 16.76 3.05
C PRO A 228 -25.12 15.69 3.94
N ILE A 229 -25.26 16.01 5.24
CA ILE A 229 -25.83 15.12 6.27
C ILE A 229 -27.16 14.50 5.83
N LYS A 230 -28.03 15.28 5.17
CA LYS A 230 -29.32 14.80 4.66
C LYS A 230 -29.20 13.56 3.75
N TYR A 231 -28.13 13.43 2.98
CA TYR A 231 -27.89 12.27 2.11
C TYR A 231 -27.37 11.07 2.90
N LEU A 232 -26.53 11.32 3.89
CA LEU A 232 -25.98 10.29 4.76
C LEU A 232 -27.06 9.69 5.67
N GLU A 233 -27.93 10.52 6.25
CA GLU A 233 -29.10 10.05 7.00
C GLU A 233 -30.10 9.30 6.12
N ARG A 234 -30.33 9.76 4.89
CA ARG A 234 -31.18 9.02 3.95
C ARG A 234 -30.58 7.65 3.61
N LEU A 235 -29.27 7.56 3.49
CA LEU A 235 -28.57 6.30 3.21
C LEU A 235 -28.72 5.31 4.37
N LEU A 236 -28.55 5.76 5.62
CA LEU A 236 -28.80 4.92 6.81
C LEU A 236 -30.25 4.44 6.84
N LYS A 237 -31.20 5.36 6.65
CA LYS A 237 -32.63 5.01 6.61
C LYS A 237 -32.95 3.98 5.53
N LEU A 238 -32.38 4.12 4.33
CA LEU A 238 -32.53 3.14 3.25
C LEU A 238 -31.96 1.78 3.64
N SER A 239 -30.78 1.75 4.29
CA SER A 239 -30.17 0.51 4.77
C SER A 239 -31.06 -0.22 5.77
N ASP A 240 -31.72 0.50 6.66
CA ASP A 240 -32.67 -0.07 7.63
C ASP A 240 -34.00 -0.48 6.96
N GLU A 241 -34.48 0.27 5.96
CA GLU A 241 -35.71 -0.02 5.21
C GLU A 241 -35.59 -1.30 4.36
N ILE A 242 -34.43 -1.53 3.74
CA ILE A 242 -34.19 -2.70 2.87
C ILE A 242 -33.59 -3.89 3.62
N GLY A 243 -32.92 -3.62 4.75
CA GLY A 243 -32.36 -4.64 5.61
C GLY A 243 -33.46 -5.38 6.35
N PHE A 244 -33.23 -6.66 6.63
CA PHE A 244 -34.13 -7.45 7.46
C PHE A 244 -33.33 -8.38 8.35
N LEU A 245 -33.92 -8.73 9.49
CA LEU A 245 -33.30 -9.64 10.44
C LEU A 245 -33.75 -11.06 10.15
N VAL A 246 -32.76 -11.95 9.98
CA VAL A 246 -33.00 -13.39 9.95
C VAL A 246 -32.62 -13.94 11.32
N PRO A 247 -33.57 -14.51 12.10
CA PRO A 247 -33.24 -15.19 13.34
C PRO A 247 -32.37 -16.42 13.05
N TRP A 248 -31.22 -16.49 13.70
CA TRP A 248 -30.29 -17.61 13.56
C TRP A 248 -30.64 -18.72 14.55
N GLU A 249 -30.68 -19.95 14.06
CA GLU A 249 -30.78 -21.15 14.89
C GLU A 249 -29.49 -21.99 14.75
N GLU A 250 -29.34 -22.96 15.64
CA GLU A 250 -28.21 -23.87 15.59
C GLU A 250 -28.18 -24.62 14.25
N SER A 251 -26.97 -24.84 13.72
CA SER A 251 -26.75 -25.50 12.42
C SER A 251 -27.26 -24.75 11.17
N HIS A 252 -27.78 -23.53 11.30
CA HIS A 252 -28.03 -22.68 10.14
C HIS A 252 -26.73 -22.27 9.45
N VAL A 253 -26.77 -22.20 8.12
CA VAL A 253 -25.67 -21.74 7.26
C VAL A 253 -26.23 -20.76 6.25
N SER A 254 -25.63 -19.57 6.15
CA SER A 254 -25.91 -18.62 5.09
C SER A 254 -24.75 -18.57 4.11
N LEU A 255 -25.03 -18.68 2.81
CA LEU A 255 -24.10 -18.36 1.74
C LEU A 255 -24.45 -16.98 1.19
N ILE A 256 -23.47 -16.07 1.17
CA ILE A 256 -23.67 -14.67 0.81
C ILE A 256 -22.79 -14.34 -0.40
N ASP A 257 -23.40 -13.79 -1.46
CA ASP A 257 -22.65 -13.14 -2.53
C ASP A 257 -22.25 -11.73 -2.09
N ASN A 258 -20.98 -11.57 -1.74
CA ASN A 258 -20.44 -10.31 -1.24
C ASN A 258 -20.51 -9.17 -2.28
N PHE A 259 -20.63 -9.47 -3.58
CA PHE A 259 -20.78 -8.43 -4.61
C PHE A 259 -22.13 -7.73 -4.56
N THR A 260 -23.18 -8.41 -4.10
CA THR A 260 -24.57 -7.95 -4.20
C THR A 260 -25.24 -7.72 -2.86
N VAL A 261 -24.68 -8.27 -1.77
CA VAL A 261 -25.27 -8.23 -0.43
C VAL A 261 -24.34 -7.54 0.56
N GLN A 262 -24.86 -6.53 1.26
CA GLN A 262 -24.25 -6.01 2.48
C GLN A 262 -24.84 -6.73 3.69
N HIS A 263 -24.04 -6.92 4.74
CA HIS A 263 -24.47 -7.58 5.96
C HIS A 263 -24.06 -6.75 7.19
N ALA A 264 -24.87 -6.84 8.23
CA ALA A 264 -24.68 -6.12 9.48
C ALA A 264 -25.04 -7.02 10.67
N ARG A 265 -24.93 -6.47 11.88
CA ARG A 265 -25.22 -7.21 13.11
C ARG A 265 -25.90 -6.29 14.13
N SER A 266 -27.05 -6.72 14.65
CA SER A 266 -27.70 -6.08 15.80
C SER A 266 -27.02 -6.43 17.12
N PRO A 267 -27.16 -5.59 18.16
CA PRO A 267 -26.81 -5.97 19.54
C PRO A 267 -27.51 -7.27 19.97
N TRP A 268 -26.88 -8.04 20.88
CA TRP A 268 -27.46 -9.27 21.43
C TRP A 268 -27.17 -9.37 22.93
N VAL A 269 -27.93 -10.20 23.64
CA VAL A 269 -27.72 -10.54 25.05
C VAL A 269 -27.53 -12.05 25.18
N GLY A 270 -26.65 -12.50 26.07
CA GLY A 270 -26.40 -13.92 26.32
C GLY A 270 -25.27 -14.54 25.47
N LYS A 271 -25.17 -15.88 25.50
CA LYS A 271 -24.14 -16.63 24.78
C LYS A 271 -24.51 -16.74 23.30
N ARG A 272 -23.58 -16.37 22.42
CA ARG A 272 -23.71 -16.47 20.96
C ARG A 272 -22.37 -16.89 20.37
N SER A 273 -22.38 -17.85 19.46
CA SER A 273 -21.23 -18.24 18.65
C SER A 273 -21.66 -18.33 17.19
N LEU A 274 -20.98 -17.61 16.31
CA LEU A 274 -21.21 -17.65 14.86
C LEU A 274 -19.85 -17.74 14.18
N LEU A 275 -19.71 -18.68 13.24
CA LEU A 275 -18.49 -18.90 12.46
C LEU A 275 -18.65 -18.31 11.06
N ALA A 276 -17.54 -17.91 10.44
CA ALA A 276 -17.53 -17.36 9.09
C ALA A 276 -16.38 -17.98 8.27
N SER A 277 -16.59 -18.13 6.97
CA SER A 277 -15.57 -18.55 6.00
C SER A 277 -15.60 -17.58 4.83
N LEU A 278 -14.42 -17.11 4.40
CA LEU A 278 -14.26 -16.15 3.32
C LEU A 278 -13.58 -16.84 2.14
N TRP A 279 -14.07 -16.60 0.93
CA TRP A 279 -13.61 -17.24 -0.30
C TRP A 279 -13.60 -16.23 -1.44
N ASP A 280 -12.63 -16.36 -2.33
CA ASP A 280 -12.61 -15.59 -3.57
C ASP A 280 -13.76 -16.04 -4.47
N GLY A 281 -14.53 -15.07 -4.97
CA GLY A 281 -15.60 -15.32 -5.93
C GLY A 281 -15.14 -15.16 -7.38
N HIS A 282 -15.97 -15.62 -8.33
CA HIS A 282 -15.77 -15.35 -9.76
C HIS A 282 -16.23 -13.94 -10.21
N GLY A 283 -16.82 -13.16 -9.31
CA GLY A 283 -17.33 -11.82 -9.60
C GLY A 283 -16.22 -10.82 -9.90
N GLN A 284 -16.49 -9.87 -10.79
CA GLN A 284 -15.60 -8.75 -11.11
C GLN A 284 -16.42 -7.47 -11.23
N PHE A 285 -15.80 -6.32 -10.97
CA PHE A 285 -16.41 -5.03 -11.33
C PHE A 285 -15.95 -4.61 -12.73
N LEU A 286 -16.83 -3.98 -13.50
CA LEU A 286 -16.42 -3.31 -14.74
C LEU A 286 -15.45 -2.19 -14.38
N THR A 287 -14.29 -2.19 -15.02
CA THR A 287 -13.34 -1.07 -14.97
C THR A 287 -13.90 0.07 -15.81
N SER A 288 -14.17 1.20 -15.18
CA SER A 288 -14.53 2.46 -15.85
C SER A 288 -13.32 3.07 -16.55
#